data_AF-A0A7X7XHL5-F1
#
_entry.id   AF-A0A7X7XHL5-F1
#
_cell.length_a   1.000
_cell.length_b   1.000
_cell.length_c   1.000
_cell.angle_alpha   90.00
_cell.angle_beta   90.00
_cell.angle_gamma   90.00
#
_symmetry.space_group_name_H-M   'P 1'
#
loop_
_entity.id
_entity.type
_entity.pdbx_description
1 polymer ?
#
loop_
_entity_poly.entity_id
_entity_poly.type
_entity_poly.pdbx_seq_one_letter_code
_entity_poly.pdbx_strand_id
1 'polypeptide(L)'
;MNCNEFENHVSEFLDGTLQGDTLAGFELHRVQCPLCAMLLDSVNDSLSRLHQLEEVEPPPGLAERILAATSGGRAGLGRRLLGFVRFERELAPQLLAASVLILFAAALSYNMFFRPPDAAAGASQPANLVTVVDYTGNRLLSSMMQFYSGVQDAWQTAGNYYDKTADFFQTSWQQVKDAFKGKEEKKKPAPDSQKNINQSMQAVHDFDATA
;
A
#
# COMPACT_ATOMS: atom_id res chain seq x y z
N MET A 1 2.36 -27.14 -3.43
CA MET A 1 2.73 -25.82 -3.99
C MET A 1 3.08 -25.97 -5.46
N ASN A 2 2.73 -24.97 -6.26
CA ASN A 2 3.13 -24.83 -7.67
C ASN A 2 4.30 -23.82 -7.85
N CYS A 3 4.83 -23.68 -9.08
CA CYS A 3 5.98 -22.80 -9.34
C CYS A 3 5.70 -21.31 -9.05
N ASN A 4 4.49 -20.82 -9.33
CA ASN A 4 4.14 -19.41 -9.06
C ASN A 4 4.06 -19.12 -7.55
N GLU A 5 3.48 -20.05 -6.78
CA GLU A 5 3.47 -19.98 -5.33
C GLU A 5 4.89 -20.02 -4.76
N PHE A 6 5.77 -20.84 -5.34
CA PHE A 6 7.18 -20.87 -4.95
C PHE A 6 7.84 -19.51 -5.16
N GLU A 7 7.73 -18.93 -6.37
CA GLU A 7 8.32 -17.64 -6.70
C GLU A 7 7.84 -16.51 -5.77
N ASN A 8 6.56 -16.51 -5.40
CA ASN A 8 6.00 -15.52 -4.47
C ASN A 8 6.58 -15.62 -3.05
N HIS A 9 6.96 -16.83 -2.61
CA HIS A 9 7.51 -17.07 -1.27
C HIS A 9 9.05 -17.01 -1.21
N VAL A 10 9.75 -16.76 -2.33
CA VAL A 10 11.23 -16.69 -2.34
C VAL A 10 11.74 -15.62 -1.39
N SER A 11 11.16 -14.41 -1.41
CA SER A 11 11.59 -13.32 -0.51
C SER A 11 11.36 -13.67 0.96
N GLU A 12 10.19 -14.21 1.30
CA GLU A 12 9.87 -14.63 2.67
C GLU A 12 10.79 -15.75 3.17
N PHE A 13 11.20 -16.66 2.28
CA PHE A 13 12.18 -17.69 2.57
C PHE A 13 13.57 -17.09 2.83
N LEU A 14 14.03 -16.15 2.01
CA LEU A 14 15.33 -15.48 2.15
C LEU A 14 15.39 -14.62 3.42
N ASP A 15 14.29 -13.97 3.78
CA ASP A 15 14.15 -13.19 5.01
C ASP A 15 13.97 -14.07 6.26
N GLY A 16 13.81 -15.38 6.09
CA GLY A 16 13.58 -16.33 7.19
C GLY A 16 12.21 -16.19 7.88
N THR A 17 11.23 -15.60 7.21
CA THR A 17 9.88 -15.36 7.75
C THR A 17 8.90 -16.50 7.43
N LEU A 18 9.21 -17.34 6.45
CA LEU A 18 8.40 -18.50 6.07
C LEU A 18 8.46 -19.61 7.14
N GLN A 19 7.31 -20.16 7.56
CA GLN A 19 7.24 -21.10 8.69
C GLN A 19 6.18 -22.19 8.49
N GLY A 20 6.36 -23.33 9.17
CA GLY A 20 5.37 -24.41 9.22
C GLY A 20 5.19 -25.13 7.89
N ASP A 21 3.94 -25.43 7.54
CA ASP A 21 3.60 -26.24 6.37
C ASP A 21 4.01 -25.58 5.04
N THR A 22 4.07 -24.24 5.00
CA THR A 22 4.50 -23.51 3.81
C THR A 22 6.00 -23.67 3.57
N LEU A 23 6.82 -23.67 4.61
CA LEU A 23 8.26 -23.93 4.50
C LEU A 23 8.53 -25.39 4.09
N ALA A 24 7.84 -26.35 4.69
CA ALA A 24 7.97 -27.76 4.30
C ALA A 24 7.57 -27.98 2.84
N GLY A 25 6.48 -27.35 2.40
CA GLY A 25 6.09 -27.30 0.99
C GLY A 25 7.19 -26.68 0.12
N PHE A 26 7.75 -25.55 0.57
CA PHE A 26 8.81 -24.78 -0.11
C PHE A 26 10.01 -25.65 -0.44
N GLU A 27 10.57 -26.30 0.59
CA GLU A 27 11.72 -27.17 0.46
C GLU A 27 11.42 -28.39 -0.41
N LEU A 28 10.24 -28.99 -0.28
CA LEU A 28 9.84 -30.14 -1.07
C LEU A 28 9.77 -29.81 -2.57
N HIS A 29 9.19 -28.68 -2.95
CA HIS A 29 9.12 -28.27 -4.35
C HIS A 29 10.48 -27.86 -4.90
N ARG A 30 11.34 -27.24 -4.09
CA ARG A 30 12.73 -26.96 -4.48
C ARG A 30 13.45 -28.24 -4.92
N VAL A 31 13.24 -29.35 -4.21
CA VAL A 31 13.86 -30.64 -4.56
C VAL A 31 13.20 -31.28 -5.78
N GLN A 32 11.89 -31.11 -5.96
CA GLN A 32 11.13 -31.74 -7.05
C GLN A 32 11.20 -30.98 -8.39
N CYS A 33 11.42 -29.67 -8.36
CA CYS A 33 11.41 -28.81 -9.55
C CYS A 33 12.81 -28.22 -9.81
N PRO A 34 13.55 -28.70 -10.82
CA PRO A 34 14.90 -28.21 -11.11
C PRO A 34 14.92 -26.75 -11.58
N LEU A 35 13.85 -26.26 -12.21
CA LEU A 35 13.74 -24.86 -12.62
C LEU A 35 13.69 -23.92 -11.41
N CYS A 36 12.87 -24.25 -10.41
CA CYS A 36 12.75 -23.47 -9.18
C CYS A 36 14.02 -23.56 -8.31
N ALA A 37 14.72 -24.70 -8.33
CA ALA A 37 16.02 -24.83 -7.69
C ALA A 37 17.06 -23.88 -8.33
N MET A 38 17.19 -23.89 -9.65
CA MET A 38 18.09 -22.98 -10.37
C MET A 38 17.75 -21.51 -10.15
N LEU A 39 16.45 -21.17 -10.09
CA LEU A 39 16.00 -19.82 -9.77
C LEU A 39 16.53 -19.39 -8.40
N LEU A 40 16.30 -20.20 -7.36
CA LEU A 40 16.75 -19.88 -6.01
C LEU A 40 18.28 -19.78 -5.92
N ASP A 41 19.01 -20.65 -6.60
CA ASP A 41 20.47 -20.61 -6.67
C ASP A 41 20.97 -19.32 -7.34
N SER A 42 20.33 -18.87 -8.43
CA SER A 42 20.68 -17.62 -9.11
C SER A 42 20.44 -16.37 -8.24
N VAL A 43 19.37 -16.39 -7.43
CA VAL A 43 19.06 -15.31 -6.50
C VAL A 43 20.10 -15.29 -5.37
N ASN A 44 20.44 -16.45 -4.82
CA ASN A 44 21.49 -16.56 -3.80
C ASN A 44 22.87 -16.14 -4.32
N ASP A 45 23.24 -16.50 -5.56
CA ASP A 45 24.49 -16.03 -6.18
C ASP A 45 24.50 -14.49 -6.28
N SER A 46 23.39 -13.90 -6.74
CA SER A 46 23.24 -12.44 -6.84
C SER A 46 23.38 -11.76 -5.48
N LEU A 47 22.72 -12.29 -4.43
CA LEU A 47 22.84 -11.78 -3.07
C LEU A 47 24.28 -11.91 -2.54
N SER A 48 24.93 -13.04 -2.79
CA SER A 48 26.32 -13.26 -2.37
C SER A 48 27.28 -12.24 -2.97
N ARG A 49 27.05 -11.84 -4.23
CA ARG A 49 27.82 -10.78 -4.90
C ARG A 49 27.53 -9.42 -4.30
N LEU A 50 26.27 -9.12 -4.00
CA LEU A 50 25.88 -7.87 -3.33
C LEU A 50 26.53 -7.75 -1.95
N HIS A 51 26.63 -8.84 -1.20
CA HIS A 51 27.32 -8.87 0.10
C HIS A 51 28.85 -8.72 0.01
N GLN A 52 29.45 -8.93 -1.17
CA GLN A 52 30.87 -8.72 -1.40
C GLN A 52 31.21 -7.27 -1.80
N LEU A 53 30.20 -6.41 -2.03
CA LEU A 53 30.45 -5.01 -2.30
C LEU A 53 31.06 -4.34 -1.07
N GLU A 54 31.99 -3.42 -1.33
CA GLU A 54 32.61 -2.61 -0.29
C GLU A 54 31.56 -1.77 0.42
N GLU A 55 31.61 -1.77 1.75
CA GLU A 55 30.72 -0.96 2.55
C GLU A 55 31.08 0.52 2.39
N VAL A 56 30.14 1.28 1.81
CA VAL A 56 30.32 2.70 1.54
C VAL A 56 30.04 3.50 2.80
N GLU A 57 30.96 4.38 3.18
CA GLU A 57 30.75 5.28 4.31
C GLU A 57 29.51 6.18 4.06
N PRO A 58 28.52 6.19 4.97
CA PRO A 58 27.35 7.02 4.80
C PRO A 58 27.75 8.50 4.85
N PRO A 59 27.11 9.37 4.05
CA PRO A 59 27.42 10.79 4.07
C PRO A 59 27.18 11.39 5.46
N PRO A 60 28.02 12.34 5.90
CA PRO A 60 27.88 12.96 7.21
C PRO A 60 26.49 13.60 7.35
N GLY A 61 25.86 13.45 8.51
CA GLY A 61 24.52 14.00 8.76
C GLY A 61 23.34 13.10 8.31
N LEU A 62 23.59 11.92 7.73
CA LEU A 62 22.52 11.04 7.25
C LEU A 62 21.63 10.52 8.40
N ALA A 63 22.23 10.12 9.53
CA ALA A 63 21.49 9.62 10.69
C ALA A 63 20.55 10.69 11.26
N GLU A 64 21.02 11.94 11.37
CA GLU A 64 20.26 13.09 11.85
C GLU A 64 19.10 13.43 10.90
N ARG A 65 19.32 13.35 9.59
CA ARG A 65 18.27 13.55 8.57
C ARG A 65 17.20 12.47 8.63
N ILE A 66 17.60 11.21 8.81
CA ILE A 66 16.67 10.09 8.97
C ILE A 66 15.86 10.27 10.25
N LEU A 67 16.51 10.57 11.38
CA LEU A 67 15.85 10.83 12.65
C LEU A 67 14.87 12.00 12.56
N ALA A 68 15.23 13.11 11.90
CA ALA A 68 14.32 14.24 11.69
C ALA A 68 13.11 13.89 10.82
N ALA A 69 13.26 12.97 9.86
CA ALA A 69 12.19 12.54 8.97
C ALA A 69 11.27 11.48 9.60
N THR A 70 11.78 10.63 10.49
CA THR A 70 11.05 9.48 11.05
C THR A 70 10.60 9.66 12.50
N SER A 71 11.29 10.49 13.28
CA SER A 71 10.79 10.87 14.61
C SER A 71 9.59 11.81 14.40
N GLY A 72 8.38 11.29 14.62
CA GLY A 72 7.13 12.06 14.56
C GLY A 72 7.01 13.17 15.62
N GLY A 73 8.13 13.75 16.07
CA GLY A 73 8.26 14.70 17.14
C GLY A 73 8.17 16.15 16.67
N ARG A 74 6.98 16.72 16.85
CA ARG A 74 6.75 18.15 17.12
C ARG A 74 7.34 19.11 16.09
N ALA A 75 6.61 19.28 15.00
CA ALA A 75 6.64 20.55 14.29
C ALA A 75 6.24 21.66 15.30
N GLY A 76 7.25 22.30 15.87
CA GLY A 76 7.11 23.43 16.78
C GLY A 76 6.30 24.55 16.13
N LEU A 77 5.95 25.53 16.96
CA LEU A 77 5.15 26.71 16.67
C LEU A 77 5.39 27.38 15.29
N GLY A 78 6.56 27.18 14.68
CA GLY A 78 6.88 27.56 13.29
C GLY A 78 6.00 26.91 12.19
N ARG A 79 5.31 25.79 12.44
CA ARG A 79 4.35 25.21 11.47
C ARG A 79 3.07 26.03 11.33
N ARG A 80 2.74 26.90 12.30
CA ARG A 80 1.56 27.78 12.22
C ARG A 80 1.79 29.00 11.34
N LEU A 81 3.05 29.44 11.17
CA LEU A 81 3.43 30.54 10.29
C LEU A 81 3.67 30.09 8.84
N LEU A 82 4.13 28.85 8.62
CA LEU A 82 4.25 28.23 7.28
C LEU A 82 2.91 27.81 6.64
N GLY A 83 1.76 28.10 7.27
CA GLY A 83 0.43 27.83 6.73
C GLY A 83 0.14 28.56 5.42
N PHE A 84 0.72 29.75 5.21
CA PHE A 84 0.60 30.49 3.95
C PHE A 84 1.44 29.88 2.81
N VAL A 85 2.57 29.26 3.13
CA VAL A 85 3.44 28.60 2.13
C VAL A 85 2.91 27.19 1.77
N ARG A 86 1.97 26.65 2.55
CA ARG A 86 1.25 25.40 2.19
C ARG A 86 0.11 25.60 1.18
N PHE A 87 -0.38 26.81 0.98
CA PHE A 87 -1.42 27.07 -0.03
C PHE A 87 -0.92 26.83 -1.46
N GLU A 88 0.39 26.92 -1.71
CA GLU A 88 1.00 26.52 -2.99
C GLU A 88 1.20 25.01 -3.14
N ARG A 89 1.02 24.22 -2.07
CA ARG A 89 1.28 22.77 -2.06
C ARG A 89 0.06 21.91 -2.40
N GLU A 90 -1.15 22.45 -2.26
CA GLU A 90 -2.36 21.84 -2.84
C GLU A 90 -2.47 22.07 -4.37
N LEU A 91 -1.81 23.10 -4.92
CA LEU A 91 -1.67 23.29 -6.38
C LEU A 91 -0.48 22.54 -7.01
N ALA A 92 0.40 21.98 -6.18
CA ALA A 92 1.61 21.31 -6.64
C ALA A 92 1.40 20.04 -7.52
N PRO A 93 0.36 19.19 -7.35
CA PRO A 93 0.22 18.03 -8.23
C PRO A 93 -0.21 18.40 -9.66
N GLN A 94 -0.84 19.56 -9.88
CA GLN A 94 -1.23 20.01 -11.22
C GLN A 94 -0.10 20.73 -11.96
N LEU A 95 0.76 21.46 -11.24
CA LEU A 95 1.87 22.21 -11.85
C LEU A 95 3.06 21.31 -12.26
N LEU A 96 3.32 20.21 -11.54
CA LEU A 96 4.36 19.23 -11.93
C LEU A 96 3.97 18.40 -13.16
N ALA A 97 2.70 18.03 -13.30
CA ALA A 97 2.23 17.34 -14.52
C ALA A 97 2.27 18.28 -15.75
N ALA A 98 1.91 19.56 -15.56
CA ALA A 98 1.97 20.56 -16.62
C ALA A 98 3.39 20.88 -17.06
N SER A 99 4.36 20.93 -16.14
CA SER A 99 5.77 21.20 -16.49
C SER A 99 6.39 20.06 -17.32
N VAL A 100 6.02 18.80 -17.07
CA VAL A 100 6.48 17.66 -17.88
C VAL A 100 5.93 17.73 -19.31
N LEU A 101 4.65 18.08 -19.49
CA LEU A 101 4.06 18.23 -20.83
C LEU A 101 4.64 19.42 -21.60
N ILE A 102 4.89 20.54 -20.93
CA ILE A 102 5.50 21.73 -21.54
C ILE A 102 6.96 21.44 -21.93
N LEU A 103 7.74 20.77 -21.07
CA LEU A 103 9.11 20.37 -21.38
C LEU A 103 9.17 19.34 -22.51
N PHE A 104 8.23 18.39 -22.56
CA PHE A 104 8.14 17.42 -23.65
C PHE A 104 7.78 18.08 -24.99
N ALA A 105 6.81 19.00 -25.00
CA ALA A 105 6.44 19.77 -26.18
C ALA A 105 7.56 20.70 -26.65
N ALA A 106 8.29 21.33 -25.72
CA ALA A 106 9.46 22.14 -26.01
C ALA A 106 10.64 21.30 -26.53
N ALA A 107 10.85 20.10 -25.99
CA ALA A 107 11.87 19.19 -26.47
C ALA A 107 11.55 18.67 -27.89
N LEU A 108 10.28 18.35 -28.16
CA LEU A 108 9.82 17.95 -29.50
C LEU A 108 9.95 19.07 -30.53
N SER A 109 9.54 20.29 -30.18
CA SER A 109 9.64 21.44 -31.08
C SER A 109 11.11 21.85 -31.32
N TYR A 110 11.95 21.79 -30.29
CA TYR A 110 13.39 21.99 -30.44
C TYR A 110 14.03 20.91 -31.31
N ASN A 111 13.65 19.64 -31.15
CA ASN A 111 14.16 18.54 -31.97
C ASN A 111 13.73 18.67 -33.44
N MET A 112 12.48 19.08 -33.71
CA MET A 112 12.03 19.35 -35.08
C MET A 112 12.68 20.58 -35.73
N PHE A 113 12.96 21.64 -34.96
CA PHE A 113 13.43 22.91 -35.50
C PHE A 113 14.96 23.00 -35.61
N PHE A 114 15.71 22.38 -34.70
CA PHE A 114 17.17 22.47 -34.62
C PHE A 114 17.93 21.20 -34.97
N ARG A 115 17.26 20.05 -35.21
CA ARG A 115 17.93 18.85 -35.74
C ARG A 115 17.90 18.87 -37.27
N PRO A 116 19.04 19.09 -37.96
CA PRO A 116 19.10 18.84 -39.39
C PRO A 116 18.77 17.36 -39.67
N PRO A 117 18.19 17.04 -40.84
CA PRO A 117 17.76 15.70 -41.17
C PRO A 117 18.97 14.80 -41.48
N ASP A 118 19.70 14.39 -40.45
CA ASP A 118 20.75 13.37 -40.57
C ASP A 118 20.14 11.98 -40.85
N ALA A 119 18.82 11.85 -40.73
CA ALA A 119 18.07 10.65 -41.09
C ALA A 119 18.10 10.34 -42.60
N ALA A 120 18.51 11.26 -43.46
CA ALA A 120 18.71 10.98 -44.88
C ALA A 120 20.06 10.27 -45.18
N ALA A 121 21.03 10.28 -44.25
CA ALA A 121 22.37 9.74 -44.52
C ALA A 121 22.57 8.28 -44.09
N GLY A 122 21.74 7.74 -43.19
CA GLY A 122 21.81 6.34 -42.74
C GLY A 122 20.83 5.38 -43.44
N ALA A 123 19.86 5.91 -44.18
CA ALA A 123 18.78 5.16 -44.81
C ALA A 123 19.10 4.67 -46.24
N SER A 124 20.36 4.43 -46.56
CA SER A 124 20.73 3.81 -47.85
C SER A 124 20.59 2.28 -47.86
N GLN A 125 20.18 1.66 -46.75
CA GLN A 125 19.93 0.22 -46.68
C GLN A 125 18.58 -0.12 -46.00
N PRO A 126 17.65 -0.79 -46.69
CA PRO A 126 16.29 -1.06 -46.20
C PRO A 126 16.23 -2.03 -45.02
N ALA A 127 17.30 -2.79 -44.75
CA ALA A 127 17.35 -3.76 -43.65
C ALA A 127 17.42 -3.12 -42.26
N ASN A 128 17.99 -1.92 -42.13
CA ASN A 128 18.14 -1.23 -40.85
C ASN A 128 16.93 -0.37 -40.47
N LEU A 129 16.01 -0.12 -41.40
CA LEU A 129 14.81 0.67 -41.12
C LEU A 129 13.77 -0.16 -40.34
N VAL A 130 13.68 -1.45 -40.63
CA VAL A 130 12.73 -2.38 -39.97
C VAL A 130 13.18 -2.68 -38.54
N THR A 131 14.48 -2.91 -38.33
CA THR A 131 15.03 -3.28 -37.01
C THR A 131 14.99 -2.14 -35.99
N VAL A 132 15.15 -0.89 -36.43
CA VAL A 132 15.06 0.28 -35.56
C VAL A 132 13.61 0.56 -35.16
N VAL A 133 12.65 0.33 -36.05
CA VAL A 133 11.21 0.48 -35.76
C VAL A 133 10.72 -0.63 -34.82
N ASP A 134 11.16 -1.87 -35.02
CA ASP A 134 10.79 -3.00 -34.16
C ASP A 134 11.36 -2.89 -32.74
N TYR A 135 12.61 -2.44 -32.60
CA TYR A 135 13.24 -2.33 -31.27
C TYR A 135 12.72 -1.13 -30.46
N THR A 136 12.48 0.01 -31.11
CA THR A 136 11.93 1.20 -30.44
C THR A 136 10.44 1.06 -30.15
N GLY A 137 9.67 0.45 -31.06
CA GLY A 137 8.23 0.21 -30.89
C GLY A 137 7.94 -0.75 -29.75
N ASN A 138 8.61 -1.91 -29.71
CA ASN A 138 8.38 -2.92 -28.66
C ASN A 138 8.79 -2.43 -27.27
N ARG A 139 9.87 -1.65 -27.16
CA ARG A 139 10.32 -1.10 -25.87
C ARG A 139 9.42 0.02 -25.35
N LEU A 140 8.85 0.84 -26.24
CA LEU A 140 7.90 1.87 -25.85
C LEU A 140 6.58 1.25 -25.36
N LEU A 141 6.10 0.24 -26.09
CA LEU A 141 4.87 -0.47 -25.76
C LEU A 141 4.99 -1.25 -24.43
N SER A 142 6.12 -1.91 -24.19
CA SER A 142 6.37 -2.62 -22.92
C SER A 142 6.47 -1.67 -21.73
N SER A 143 7.13 -0.52 -21.91
CA SER A 143 7.26 0.50 -20.87
C SER A 143 5.88 1.11 -20.53
N MET A 144 5.05 1.31 -21.56
CA MET A 144 3.70 1.84 -21.39
C MET A 144 2.76 0.85 -20.68
N MET A 145 2.85 -0.45 -20.98
CA MET A 145 2.09 -1.47 -20.26
C MET A 145 2.51 -1.58 -18.79
N GLN A 146 3.81 -1.55 -18.49
CA GLN A 146 4.31 -1.60 -17.10
C GLN A 146 3.90 -0.37 -16.28
N PHE A 147 3.88 0.82 -16.90
CA PHE A 147 3.39 2.03 -16.25
C PHE A 147 1.88 1.91 -15.95
N TYR A 148 1.09 1.42 -16.91
CA TYR A 148 -0.35 1.26 -16.73
C TYR A 148 -0.71 0.27 -15.62
N SER A 149 -0.03 -0.89 -15.57
CA SER A 149 -0.25 -1.87 -14.51
C SER A 149 0.17 -1.34 -13.13
N GLY A 150 1.30 -0.64 -13.06
CA GLY A 150 1.76 -0.04 -11.79
C GLY A 150 0.79 1.02 -11.25
N VAL A 151 0.19 1.83 -12.13
CA VAL A 151 -0.87 2.78 -11.73
C VAL A 151 -2.10 2.02 -11.20
N GLN A 152 -2.52 0.95 -11.86
CA GLN A 152 -3.68 0.16 -11.44
C GLN A 152 -3.46 -0.53 -10.09
N ASP A 153 -2.29 -1.13 -9.85
CA ASP A 153 -1.95 -1.78 -8.58
C ASP A 153 -1.88 -0.76 -7.43
N ALA A 154 -1.38 0.45 -7.70
CA ALA A 154 -1.39 1.54 -6.72
C ALA A 154 -2.82 1.96 -6.35
N TRP A 155 -3.73 2.03 -7.33
CA TRP A 155 -5.15 2.32 -7.08
C TRP A 155 -5.82 1.24 -6.24
N GLN A 156 -5.58 -0.03 -6.53
CA GLN A 156 -6.13 -1.15 -5.76
C GLN A 156 -5.57 -1.19 -4.33
N THR A 157 -4.27 -0.93 -4.18
CA THR A 157 -3.61 -0.87 -2.87
C THR A 157 -4.16 0.29 -2.02
N ALA A 158 -4.35 1.46 -2.63
CA ALA A 158 -4.98 2.60 -1.97
C ALA A 158 -6.43 2.27 -1.55
N GLY A 159 -7.21 1.64 -2.44
CA GLY A 159 -8.57 1.17 -2.13
C GLY A 159 -8.61 0.21 -0.94
N ASN A 160 -7.76 -0.82 -0.94
CA ASN A 160 -7.65 -1.79 0.14
C ASN A 160 -7.23 -1.16 1.48
N TYR A 161 -6.41 -0.11 1.45
CA TYR A 161 -6.07 0.65 2.65
C TYR A 161 -7.29 1.39 3.21
N TYR A 162 -8.05 2.08 2.35
CA TYR A 162 -9.28 2.76 2.76
C TYR A 162 -10.32 1.77 3.30
N ASP A 163 -10.55 0.64 2.64
CA ASP A 163 -11.51 -0.38 3.09
C ASP A 163 -11.12 -0.99 4.43
N LYS A 164 -9.84 -1.34 4.63
CA LYS A 164 -9.34 -1.82 5.94
C LYS A 164 -9.52 -0.79 7.04
N THR A 165 -9.29 0.49 6.75
CA THR A 165 -9.52 1.56 7.74
C THR A 165 -11.00 1.72 8.05
N ALA A 166 -11.88 1.64 7.04
CA ALA A 166 -13.33 1.71 7.23
C ALA A 166 -13.85 0.53 8.06
N ASP A 167 -13.41 -0.69 7.77
CA ASP A 167 -13.75 -1.90 8.53
C ASP A 167 -13.26 -1.82 9.98
N PHE A 168 -12.03 -1.33 10.21
CA PHE A 168 -11.53 -1.11 11.56
C PHE A 168 -12.45 -0.16 12.35
N PHE A 169 -12.80 0.99 11.77
CA PHE A 169 -13.69 1.95 12.42
C PHE A 169 -15.09 1.37 12.65
N GLN A 170 -15.65 0.66 11.69
CA GLN A 170 -16.97 0.01 11.79
C GLN A 170 -16.99 -1.02 12.93
N THR A 171 -15.99 -1.89 12.99
CA THR A 171 -15.92 -2.99 13.96
C THR A 171 -15.67 -2.46 15.38
N SER A 172 -14.73 -1.52 15.53
CA SER A 172 -14.47 -0.85 16.81
C SER A 172 -15.70 -0.06 17.29
N TRP A 173 -16.43 0.60 16.38
CA TRP A 173 -17.63 1.35 16.76
C TRP A 173 -18.77 0.44 17.23
N GLN A 174 -18.95 -0.74 16.64
CA GLN A 174 -19.94 -1.71 17.11
C GLN A 174 -19.59 -2.27 18.49
N GLN A 175 -18.33 -2.64 18.74
CA GLN A 175 -17.89 -3.07 20.07
C GLN A 175 -18.18 -2.02 21.15
N VAL A 176 -17.92 -0.74 20.84
CA VAL A 176 -18.24 0.38 21.73
C VAL A 176 -19.75 0.47 21.96
N LYS A 177 -20.56 0.40 20.90
CA LYS A 177 -22.03 0.44 20.99
C LYS A 177 -22.60 -0.70 21.84
N ASP A 178 -22.10 -1.92 21.68
CA ASP A 178 -22.55 -3.08 22.44
C ASP A 178 -22.12 -3.01 23.91
N ALA A 179 -20.94 -2.47 24.19
CA ALA A 179 -20.50 -2.18 25.56
C ALA A 179 -21.38 -1.13 26.26
N PHE A 180 -21.94 -0.17 25.51
CA PHE A 180 -22.93 0.78 26.02
C PHE A 180 -24.31 0.13 26.22
N LYS A 181 -24.80 -0.66 25.26
CA LYS A 181 -26.09 -1.38 25.39
C LYS A 181 -26.11 -2.37 26.56
N GLY A 182 -25.03 -3.13 26.75
CA GLY A 182 -24.93 -4.09 27.86
C GLY A 182 -24.90 -3.42 29.24
N LYS A 183 -24.54 -2.13 29.32
CA LYS A 183 -24.66 -1.33 30.56
C LYS A 183 -26.08 -0.81 30.80
N GLU A 184 -26.85 -0.57 29.74
CA GLU A 184 -28.26 -0.16 29.86
C GLU A 184 -29.19 -1.34 30.18
N GLU A 185 -28.97 -2.52 29.59
CA GLU A 185 -29.76 -3.73 29.91
C GLU A 185 -29.53 -4.21 31.35
N LYS A 186 -28.29 -4.13 31.86
CA LYS A 186 -28.00 -4.41 33.28
C LYS A 186 -28.64 -3.40 34.24
N LYS A 187 -29.17 -2.28 33.74
CA LYS A 187 -29.83 -1.23 34.54
C LYS A 187 -31.36 -1.24 34.40
N LYS A 188 -31.95 -2.13 33.57
CA LYS A 188 -33.40 -2.34 33.53
C LYS A 188 -33.82 -3.34 34.61
N PRO A 189 -34.56 -2.93 35.66
CA PRO A 189 -35.17 -3.90 36.56
C PRO A 189 -36.22 -4.71 35.79
N ALA A 190 -36.24 -6.03 36.03
CA ALA A 190 -37.18 -6.97 35.42
C ALA A 190 -38.65 -6.57 35.69
N PRO A 191 -39.57 -6.71 34.70
CA PRO A 191 -40.96 -6.30 34.88
C PRO A 191 -41.76 -7.43 35.56
N ASP A 192 -41.64 -7.58 36.87
CA ASP A 192 -42.55 -8.46 37.62
C ASP A 192 -42.78 -8.11 39.11
N SER A 193 -42.46 -6.89 39.55
CA SER A 193 -42.81 -6.48 40.93
C SER A 193 -44.12 -5.70 41.03
N GLN A 194 -44.62 -5.15 39.92
CA GLN A 194 -45.79 -4.27 39.93
C GLN A 194 -47.13 -5.01 39.96
N LYS A 195 -47.16 -6.30 39.57
CA LYS A 195 -48.38 -7.13 39.64
C LYS A 195 -48.69 -7.61 41.06
N ASN A 196 -47.65 -7.86 41.87
CA ASN A 196 -47.79 -8.32 43.26
C ASN A 196 -48.22 -7.21 44.24
N ILE A 197 -47.86 -5.95 43.97
CA ILE A 197 -48.20 -4.82 44.86
C ILE A 197 -49.72 -4.53 44.82
N ASN A 198 -50.35 -4.67 43.65
CA ASN A 198 -51.79 -4.45 43.51
C ASN A 198 -52.62 -5.57 44.16
N GLN A 199 -52.15 -6.82 44.12
CA GLN A 199 -52.81 -7.94 44.80
C GLN A 199 -52.72 -7.83 46.33
N SER A 200 -51.61 -7.31 46.88
CA SER A 200 -51.49 -7.10 48.33
C SER A 200 -52.27 -5.89 48.84
N MET A 201 -52.48 -4.86 48.01
CA MET A 201 -53.33 -3.71 48.38
C MET A 201 -54.82 -4.07 48.33
N GLN A 202 -55.25 -4.95 47.42
CA GLN A 202 -56.65 -5.41 47.37
C GLN A 202 -57.02 -6.21 48.63
N ALA A 203 -56.10 -7.04 49.16
CA ALA A 203 -56.33 -7.86 50.35
C ALA A 203 -56.44 -7.04 51.66
N VAL A 204 -55.88 -5.83 51.70
CA VAL A 204 -55.98 -4.94 52.88
C VAL A 204 -57.31 -4.18 52.87
N HIS A 205 -57.82 -3.78 51.70
CA HIS A 205 -59.10 -3.08 51.60
C HIS A 205 -60.33 -3.96 51.93
N ASP A 206 -60.24 -5.27 51.71
CA ASP A 206 -61.33 -6.20 52.05
C ASP A 206 -61.38 -6.54 53.56
N PHE A 207 -60.32 -6.26 54.33
CA PHE A 207 -60.29 -6.54 55.77
C PHE A 207 -60.92 -5.42 56.61
N ASP A 208 -60.94 -4.17 56.10
CA ASP A 208 -61.53 -3.01 56.78
C ASP A 208 -63.04 -2.83 56.48
N ALA A 209 -63.64 -3.65 55.62
CA ALA A 209 -65.06 -3.54 55.25
C ALA A 209 -66.00 -4.48 56.02
N THR A 210 -65.49 -5.29 56.97
CA THR A 210 -66.29 -6.22 57.79
C THR A 210 -66.11 -6.05 59.30
N ALA A 211 -65.77 -4.84 59.77
CA ALA A 211 -65.81 -4.46 61.18
C ALA A 211 -66.86 -3.36 61.44
#